data_AF-A0A7S2LXJ9-F1
#
_entry.id   AF-A0A7S2LXJ9-F1
#
_cell.length_a   1.000
_cell.length_b   1.000
_cell.length_c   1.000
_cell.angle_alpha   90.00
_cell.angle_beta   90.00
_cell.angle_gamma   90.00
#
_symmetry.space_group_name_H-M   'P 1'
#
loop_
_entity.id
_entity.type
_entity.pdbx_description
1 polymer ?
#
loop_
_entity_poly.entity_id
_entity_poly.type
_entity_poly.pdbx_seq_one_letter_code
_entity_poly.pdbx_strand_id
1 'polypeptide(L)'
;ASSMWPIVLAILLGVFVGLPLLLLFEILFLLFCGIRWLPPLSCMLNSSPLTGTFDRSKVPPHPAVPAHLLSKVEVVEYRGIKWLRAVGSVAEQVKTMCDIMLSYNTVSTTYENPEDLQGVFWMDGNRIPEELACLSYADSSDDPDGQFLLNKVNSVMSWTYLDSSFGKFIAWFQEKDETAGMQVFRFKSRQALDGRIWSCKTFNYKDINWLTSLGEWTMERLPGPGVNFKRGCYWFNRACGRRAEFGSYTLRKIMHTDGAPVQPAYDAFVEYMSGTNRGLSLLMEADQASALRGAANGDPPSAAPAGGQGE
;
A
#
# COMPACT_ATOMS: atom_id res chain seq x y z
N ALA A 1 15.97 -11.84 56.14
CA ALA A 1 15.66 -11.30 54.81
C ALA A 1 15.02 -12.41 53.99
N SER A 2 13.73 -12.31 53.70
CA SER A 2 13.03 -13.26 52.83
C SER A 2 13.60 -13.14 51.41
N SER A 3 13.98 -14.28 50.82
CA SER A 3 14.54 -14.34 49.46
C SER A 3 13.54 -13.77 48.45
N MET A 4 13.96 -12.74 47.70
CA MET A 4 13.18 -12.08 46.64
C MET A 4 13.05 -12.92 45.35
N TRP A 5 13.87 -13.96 45.22
CA TRP A 5 13.96 -14.80 44.03
C TRP A 5 12.67 -15.52 43.61
N PRO A 6 11.79 -16.00 44.52
CA PRO A 6 10.53 -16.62 44.14
C PRO A 6 9.59 -15.67 43.39
N ILE A 7 9.60 -14.39 43.75
CA ILE A 7 8.74 -13.36 43.12
C ILE A 7 9.24 -13.05 41.71
N VAL A 8 10.56 -12.91 41.53
CA VAL A 8 11.17 -12.66 40.22
C VAL A 8 10.93 -13.83 39.28
N LEU A 9 11.07 -15.08 39.77
CA LEU A 9 10.79 -16.26 38.95
C LEU A 9 9.32 -16.35 38.54
N ALA A 10 8.37 -16.01 39.43
CA ALA A 10 6.95 -16.01 39.13
C ALA A 10 6.58 -14.96 38.06
N ILE A 11 7.20 -13.77 38.10
CA ILE A 11 7.00 -12.72 37.10
C ILE A 11 7.56 -13.16 35.74
N LEU A 12 8.77 -13.71 35.71
CA LEU A 12 9.38 -14.20 34.47
C LEU A 12 8.56 -15.36 33.88
N LEU A 13 8.03 -16.28 34.70
CA LEU A 13 7.15 -17.35 34.22
C LEU A 13 5.84 -16.79 33.64
N GLY A 14 5.24 -15.79 34.29
CA GLY A 14 4.03 -15.12 33.79
C GLY A 14 4.25 -14.40 32.46
N VAL A 15 5.41 -13.76 32.27
CA VAL A 15 5.73 -13.03 31.04
C VAL A 15 6.15 -13.96 29.90
N PHE A 16 7.00 -14.95 30.17
CA PHE A 16 7.56 -15.82 29.12
C PHE A 16 6.68 -17.04 28.78
N VAL A 17 5.78 -17.44 29.67
CA VAL A 17 4.87 -18.58 29.45
C VAL A 17 3.41 -18.09 29.38
N GLY A 18 3.01 -17.20 30.28
CA GLY A 18 1.63 -16.69 30.34
C GLY A 18 1.25 -15.80 29.16
N LEU A 19 2.12 -14.88 28.72
CA LEU A 19 1.82 -13.98 27.60
C LEU A 19 1.70 -14.72 26.25
N PRO A 20 2.61 -15.67 25.91
CA PRO A 20 2.46 -16.48 24.70
C PRO A 20 1.27 -17.44 24.78
N LEU A 21 0.95 -17.98 25.96
CA LEU A 21 -0.25 -18.79 26.16
C LEU A 21 -1.53 -17.97 26.04
N LEU A 22 -1.55 -16.70 26.46
CA LEU A 22 -2.67 -15.78 26.29
C LEU A 22 -2.88 -15.43 24.82
N LEU A 23 -1.80 -15.14 24.09
CA LEU A 23 -1.86 -14.85 22.65
C LEU A 23 -2.26 -16.09 21.84
N LEU A 24 -1.73 -17.26 22.23
CA LEU A 24 -2.13 -18.54 21.66
C LEU A 24 -3.57 -18.88 22.03
N PHE A 25 -4.02 -18.60 23.26
CA PHE A 25 -5.42 -18.75 23.65
C PHE A 25 -6.30 -17.82 22.83
N GLU A 26 -5.94 -16.56 22.64
CA GLU A 26 -6.69 -15.58 21.83
C GLU A 26 -6.78 -16.04 20.36
N ILE A 27 -5.67 -16.50 19.78
CA ILE A 27 -5.62 -17.08 18.43
C ILE A 27 -6.45 -18.37 18.34
N LEU A 28 -6.38 -19.26 19.34
CA LEU A 28 -7.17 -20.49 19.40
C LEU A 28 -8.65 -20.22 19.72
N PHE A 29 -8.98 -19.16 20.45
CA PHE A 29 -10.35 -18.71 20.73
C PHE A 29 -10.99 -18.15 19.45
N LEU A 30 -10.21 -17.42 18.66
CA LEU A 30 -10.59 -16.93 17.33
C LEU A 30 -10.71 -18.06 16.30
N LEU A 31 -9.88 -19.11 16.39
CA LEU A 31 -9.85 -20.23 15.43
C LEU A 31 -10.80 -21.40 15.77
N PHE A 32 -11.01 -21.75 17.05
CA PHE A 32 -11.68 -22.99 17.47
C PHE A 32 -12.91 -22.81 18.37
N CYS A 33 -13.04 -21.70 19.10
CA CYS A 33 -14.12 -21.57 20.08
C CYS A 33 -15.45 -21.07 19.55
N GLY A 34 -15.61 -20.80 18.24
CA GLY A 34 -16.92 -20.60 17.60
C GLY A 34 -17.92 -19.84 18.49
N ILE A 35 -17.50 -18.68 18.99
CA ILE A 35 -18.18 -17.96 20.08
C ILE A 35 -19.58 -17.60 19.61
N ARG A 36 -20.59 -18.36 20.03
CA ARG A 36 -22.01 -18.18 19.66
C ARG A 36 -22.62 -16.83 20.07
N TRP A 37 -21.91 -16.04 20.87
CA TRP A 37 -22.30 -14.69 21.29
C TRP A 37 -21.62 -13.57 20.51
N LEU A 38 -20.53 -13.87 19.80
CA LEU A 38 -20.07 -12.99 18.74
C LEU A 38 -20.90 -13.39 17.52
N PRO A 39 -21.70 -12.47 16.96
CA PRO A 39 -22.50 -12.80 15.80
C PRO A 39 -21.51 -13.30 14.71
N PRO A 40 -21.89 -14.33 13.92
CA PRO A 40 -20.96 -15.07 13.08
C PRO A 40 -20.12 -14.09 12.26
N LEU A 41 -18.80 -14.29 12.11
CA LEU A 41 -17.90 -13.33 11.45
C LEU A 41 -18.49 -12.72 10.15
N SER A 42 -19.27 -13.50 9.41
CA SER A 42 -20.07 -13.05 8.25
C SER A 42 -20.97 -11.83 8.49
N CYS A 43 -21.55 -11.64 9.68
CA CYS A 43 -22.34 -10.46 10.01
C CYS A 43 -21.45 -9.22 10.25
N MET A 44 -20.19 -9.42 10.63
CA MET A 44 -19.21 -8.35 10.83
C MET A 44 -18.58 -7.92 9.51
N LEU A 45 -18.61 -8.79 8.50
CA LEU A 45 -18.13 -8.48 7.15
C LEU A 45 -19.05 -7.47 6.46
N ASN A 46 -18.47 -6.37 6.03
CA ASN A 46 -19.05 -5.46 5.08
C ASN A 46 -19.09 -6.09 3.69
N SER A 47 -20.18 -5.86 2.98
CA SER A 47 -20.24 -6.04 1.53
C SER A 47 -20.02 -4.69 0.84
N SER A 48 -19.50 -4.73 -0.38
CA SER A 48 -19.47 -3.57 -1.27
C SER A 48 -20.86 -3.43 -1.88
N PRO A 49 -21.39 -2.20 -1.99
CA PRO A 49 -22.59 -1.94 -2.78
C PRO A 49 -22.29 -2.04 -4.29
N LEU A 50 -21.03 -2.06 -4.70
CA LEU A 50 -20.60 -2.12 -6.09
C LEU A 50 -20.86 -3.51 -6.68
N THR A 51 -21.29 -3.53 -7.93
CA THR A 51 -21.55 -4.77 -8.67
C THR A 51 -20.97 -4.67 -10.07
N GLY A 52 -20.71 -5.82 -10.69
CA GLY A 52 -20.11 -5.90 -12.02
C GLY A 52 -18.60 -6.17 -11.97
N THR A 53 -17.96 -5.98 -13.11
CA THR A 53 -16.54 -6.24 -13.32
C THR A 53 -15.92 -4.99 -13.93
N PHE A 54 -14.79 -4.59 -13.38
CA PHE A 54 -13.95 -3.55 -13.96
C PHE A 54 -13.31 -4.04 -15.25
N ASP A 55 -13.45 -3.27 -16.32
CA ASP A 55 -12.80 -3.54 -17.60
C ASP A 55 -11.34 -3.06 -17.55
N ARG A 56 -10.42 -3.99 -17.29
CA ARG A 56 -8.98 -3.70 -17.21
C ARG A 56 -8.41 -3.09 -18.49
N SER A 57 -9.02 -3.34 -19.65
CA SER A 57 -8.52 -2.80 -20.92
C SER A 57 -8.58 -1.27 -21.01
N LYS A 58 -9.35 -0.64 -20.12
CA LYS A 58 -9.40 0.82 -19.98
C LYS A 58 -8.10 1.42 -19.45
N VAL A 59 -7.33 0.67 -18.66
CA VAL A 59 -6.04 1.13 -18.14
C VAL A 59 -4.94 0.70 -19.12
N PRO A 60 -4.20 1.65 -19.72
CA PRO A 60 -3.08 1.32 -20.59
C PRO A 60 -2.02 0.48 -19.86
N PRO A 61 -1.21 -0.32 -20.57
CA PRO A 61 -0.10 -1.03 -19.95
C PRO A 61 0.90 -0.07 -19.32
N HIS A 62 1.67 -0.58 -18.36
CA HIS A 62 2.72 0.21 -17.70
C HIS A 62 3.77 0.71 -18.70
N PRO A 63 4.12 2.00 -18.67
CA PRO A 63 5.33 2.50 -19.32
C PRO A 63 6.61 1.88 -18.74
N ALA A 64 7.67 1.86 -19.54
CA ALA A 64 8.98 1.45 -19.07
C ALA A 64 9.62 2.52 -18.16
N VAL A 65 10.29 2.09 -17.10
CA VAL A 65 11.08 3.00 -16.25
C VAL A 65 12.33 3.44 -17.02
N PRO A 66 12.61 4.76 -17.12
CA PRO A 66 13.80 5.26 -17.80
C PRO A 66 15.11 4.70 -17.24
N ALA A 67 16.04 4.32 -18.13
CA ALA A 67 17.32 3.73 -17.76
C ALA A 67 18.18 4.59 -16.81
N HIS A 68 18.10 5.92 -16.92
CA HIS A 68 18.85 6.84 -16.06
C HIS A 68 18.32 6.90 -14.61
N LEU A 69 17.08 6.49 -14.36
CA LEU A 69 16.55 6.31 -13.01
C LEU A 69 16.96 4.95 -12.46
N LEU A 70 16.90 3.93 -13.32
CA LEU A 70 17.35 2.58 -13.02
C LEU A 70 18.86 2.49 -12.69
N SER A 71 19.69 3.39 -13.22
CA SER A 71 21.11 3.48 -12.84
C SER A 71 21.36 4.10 -11.46
N LYS A 72 20.32 4.65 -10.80
CA LYS A 72 20.39 5.26 -9.46
C LYS A 72 19.84 4.34 -8.36
N VAL A 73 19.63 3.08 -8.69
CA VAL A 73 19.14 2.07 -7.75
C VAL A 73 20.04 0.84 -7.80
N GLU A 74 20.05 0.10 -6.71
CA GLU A 74 20.62 -1.24 -6.66
C GLU A 74 19.50 -2.27 -6.48
N VAL A 75 19.75 -3.50 -6.95
CA VAL A 75 18.81 -4.61 -6.78
C VAL A 75 19.16 -5.38 -5.52
N VAL A 76 18.22 -5.44 -4.58
CA VAL A 76 18.33 -6.22 -3.34
C VAL A 76 17.40 -7.44 -3.45
N GLU A 77 17.88 -8.62 -3.06
CA GLU A 77 17.07 -9.83 -3.08
C GLU A 77 16.73 -10.28 -1.64
N TYR A 78 15.45 -10.57 -1.40
CA TYR A 78 14.97 -11.08 -0.11
C TYR A 78 13.91 -12.15 -0.32
N ARG A 79 14.19 -13.38 0.13
CA ARG A 79 13.30 -14.55 -0.03
C ARG A 79 12.81 -14.75 -1.48
N GLY A 80 13.70 -14.53 -2.46
CA GLY A 80 13.39 -14.65 -3.89
C GLY A 80 12.64 -13.47 -4.50
N ILE A 81 12.26 -12.46 -3.70
CA ILE A 81 11.70 -11.20 -4.20
C ILE A 81 12.84 -10.22 -4.45
N LYS A 82 12.82 -9.57 -5.62
CA LYS A 82 13.79 -8.54 -6.01
C LYS A 82 13.22 -7.15 -5.76
N TRP A 83 14.07 -6.28 -5.26
CA TRP A 83 13.72 -4.95 -4.79
C TRP A 83 14.63 -3.92 -5.39
N LEU A 84 14.11 -2.74 -5.70
CA LEU A 84 14.91 -1.57 -6.04
C LEU A 84 15.13 -0.74 -4.78
N ARG A 85 16.39 -0.50 -4.44
CA ARG A 85 16.78 0.43 -3.38
C ARG A 85 17.54 1.58 -4.00
N ALA A 86 17.08 2.82 -3.79
CA ALA A 86 17.80 3.99 -4.29
C ALA A 86 19.13 4.19 -3.55
N VAL A 87 20.13 4.72 -4.25
CA VAL A 87 21.45 5.06 -3.69
C VAL A 87 21.65 6.59 -3.69
N GLY A 88 22.57 7.08 -2.86
CA GLY A 88 22.88 8.51 -2.70
C GLY A 88 22.45 9.08 -1.36
N SER A 89 22.35 10.40 -1.26
CA SER A 89 21.79 11.09 -0.10
C SER A 89 20.30 10.77 0.11
N VAL A 90 19.75 10.98 1.30
CA VAL A 90 18.34 10.68 1.59
C VAL A 90 17.39 11.43 0.64
N ALA A 91 17.67 12.70 0.35
CA ALA A 91 16.89 13.49 -0.60
C ALA A 91 16.93 12.90 -2.02
N GLU A 92 18.11 12.45 -2.48
CA GLU A 92 18.25 11.78 -3.78
C GLU A 92 17.55 10.43 -3.82
N GLN A 93 17.60 9.67 -2.72
CA GLN A 93 16.90 8.39 -2.60
C GLN A 93 15.38 8.58 -2.71
N VAL A 94 14.83 9.52 -1.92
CA VAL A 94 13.40 9.87 -1.96
C VAL A 94 12.99 10.32 -3.35
N LYS A 95 13.76 11.24 -3.98
CA LYS A 95 13.45 11.73 -5.33
C LYS A 95 13.47 10.60 -6.35
N THR A 96 14.50 9.76 -6.32
CA THR A 96 14.66 8.64 -7.25
C THR A 96 13.51 7.64 -7.12
N MET A 97 13.09 7.32 -5.90
CA MET A 97 11.93 6.43 -5.69
C MET A 97 10.64 7.05 -6.21
N CYS A 98 10.37 8.32 -5.91
CA CYS A 98 9.19 9.02 -6.43
C CYS A 98 9.19 9.04 -7.97
N ASP A 99 10.33 9.34 -8.59
CA ASP A 99 10.44 9.41 -10.05
C ASP A 99 10.22 8.04 -10.71
N ILE A 100 10.70 6.96 -10.10
CA ILE A 100 10.44 5.59 -10.57
C ILE A 100 8.95 5.26 -10.43
N MET A 101 8.34 5.54 -9.27
CA MET A 101 6.91 5.31 -9.04
C MET A 101 6.06 6.07 -10.07
N LEU A 102 6.37 7.35 -10.34
CA LEU A 102 5.66 8.17 -11.32
C LEU A 102 5.89 7.67 -12.74
N SER A 103 7.14 7.39 -13.11
CA SER A 103 7.49 6.90 -14.45
C SER A 103 6.78 5.60 -14.78
N TYR A 104 6.57 4.72 -13.79
CA TYR A 104 5.92 3.42 -14.01
C TYR A 104 4.38 3.47 -13.92
N ASN A 105 3.82 4.34 -13.07
CA ASN A 105 2.38 4.33 -12.77
C ASN A 105 1.59 5.47 -13.43
N THR A 106 2.24 6.41 -14.10
CA THR A 106 1.54 7.51 -14.80
C THR A 106 1.24 7.09 -16.23
N VAL A 107 -0.04 6.94 -16.54
CA VAL A 107 -0.57 6.56 -17.86
C VAL A 107 -1.53 7.62 -18.37
N SER A 108 -2.02 7.50 -19.60
CA SER A 108 -2.91 8.53 -20.19
C SER A 108 -4.18 8.74 -19.36
N THR A 109 -4.77 7.68 -18.81
CA THR A 109 -5.98 7.78 -17.96
C THR A 109 -5.71 8.45 -16.61
N THR A 110 -4.45 8.57 -16.16
CA THR A 110 -4.11 9.27 -14.92
C THR A 110 -4.66 10.70 -14.93
N TYR A 111 -4.53 11.39 -16.07
CA TYR A 111 -4.88 12.80 -16.21
C TYR A 111 -6.39 13.07 -16.30
N GLU A 112 -7.20 12.03 -16.43
CA GLU A 112 -8.66 12.13 -16.40
C GLU A 112 -9.20 12.20 -14.96
N ASN A 113 -8.37 11.84 -13.98
CA ASN A 113 -8.71 11.84 -12.57
C ASN A 113 -8.53 13.24 -11.95
N PRO A 114 -9.19 13.55 -10.82
CA PRO A 114 -8.93 14.77 -10.07
C PRO A 114 -7.44 14.93 -9.73
N GLU A 115 -6.88 16.11 -9.95
CA GLU A 115 -5.43 16.38 -9.75
C GLU A 115 -4.94 16.03 -8.34
N ASP A 116 -5.82 16.21 -7.35
CA ASP A 116 -5.58 15.89 -5.95
C ASP A 116 -5.41 14.39 -5.67
N LEU A 117 -5.84 13.53 -6.59
CA LEU A 117 -5.66 12.07 -6.51
C LEU A 117 -4.48 11.57 -7.34
N GLN A 118 -3.80 12.46 -8.05
CA GLN A 118 -2.66 12.11 -8.89
C GLN A 118 -1.33 12.36 -8.16
N GLY A 119 -0.32 11.54 -8.44
CA GLY A 119 1.05 11.73 -7.92
C GLY A 119 1.44 10.74 -6.82
N VAL A 120 2.47 11.12 -6.04
CA VAL A 120 3.03 10.29 -4.95
C VAL A 120 2.66 10.90 -3.60
N PHE A 121 2.20 10.02 -2.70
CA PHE A 121 1.71 10.38 -1.38
C PHE A 121 2.54 9.69 -0.31
N TRP A 122 2.95 10.44 0.70
CA TRP A 122 3.50 9.92 1.94
C TRP A 122 2.37 9.49 2.88
N MET A 123 2.47 8.29 3.46
CA MET A 123 1.57 7.71 4.45
C MET A 123 2.01 8.12 5.87
N ASP A 124 1.94 9.41 6.17
CA ASP A 124 2.38 9.99 7.45
C ASP A 124 1.60 9.43 8.64
N GLY A 125 2.33 8.88 9.60
CA GLY A 125 1.79 8.22 10.79
C GLY A 125 1.37 6.77 10.58
N ASN A 126 1.64 6.18 9.41
CA ASN A 126 1.38 4.77 9.16
C ASN A 126 2.21 3.91 10.12
N ARG A 127 1.56 2.92 10.73
CA ARG A 127 2.21 1.99 11.68
C ARG A 127 2.75 0.75 10.99
N ILE A 128 2.32 0.53 9.75
CA ILE A 128 2.85 -0.49 8.85
C ILE A 128 4.04 0.16 8.10
N PRO A 129 5.15 -0.56 7.86
CA PRO A 129 6.35 -0.07 7.18
C PRO A 129 6.16 0.15 5.67
N GLU A 130 5.04 0.73 5.29
CA GLU A 130 4.71 1.27 3.97
C GLU A 130 4.77 2.79 4.08
N GLU A 131 5.59 3.43 3.25
CA GLU A 131 5.86 4.87 3.38
C GLU A 131 5.23 5.70 2.25
N LEU A 132 5.38 5.28 1.00
CA LEU A 132 4.86 5.99 -0.17
C LEU A 132 3.83 5.16 -0.91
N ALA A 133 2.81 5.83 -1.44
CA ALA A 133 1.82 5.27 -2.35
C ALA A 133 1.69 6.15 -3.59
N CYS A 134 1.63 5.55 -4.77
CA CYS A 134 1.32 6.22 -6.02
C CYS A 134 -0.09 5.82 -6.46
N LEU A 135 -0.97 6.81 -6.61
CA LEU A 135 -2.37 6.60 -6.97
C LEU A 135 -2.64 6.79 -8.47
N SER A 136 -1.60 7.11 -9.25
CA SER A 136 -1.72 7.50 -10.67
C SER A 136 -2.22 6.39 -11.60
N TYR A 137 -1.93 5.12 -11.32
CA TYR A 137 -2.30 4.00 -12.20
C TYR A 137 -3.76 3.58 -12.00
N ALA A 138 -4.64 4.42 -12.53
CA ALA A 138 -6.07 4.32 -12.29
C ALA A 138 -6.89 4.75 -13.51
N ASP A 139 -8.12 4.24 -13.54
CA ASP A 139 -9.21 4.69 -14.42
C ASP A 139 -10.34 5.26 -13.55
N SER A 140 -11.14 6.16 -14.10
CA SER A 140 -12.33 6.65 -13.42
C SER A 140 -13.63 6.38 -14.17
N SER A 141 -14.69 6.24 -13.39
CA SER A 141 -16.04 6.03 -13.89
C SER A 141 -17.04 6.61 -12.91
N ASP A 142 -18.29 6.72 -13.32
CA ASP A 142 -19.40 6.99 -12.42
C ASP A 142 -20.17 5.69 -12.16
N ASP A 143 -20.61 5.49 -10.93
CA ASP A 143 -21.50 4.37 -10.60
C ASP A 143 -22.98 4.70 -10.93
N PRO A 144 -23.91 3.73 -10.83
CA PRO A 144 -25.33 3.97 -11.12
C PRO A 144 -26.00 5.03 -10.24
N ASP A 145 -25.44 5.33 -9.06
CA ASP A 145 -25.92 6.37 -8.14
C ASP A 145 -25.30 7.74 -8.45
N GLY A 146 -24.47 7.84 -9.51
CA GLY A 146 -23.76 9.06 -9.89
C GLY A 146 -22.56 9.39 -8.98
N GLN A 147 -22.07 8.42 -8.20
CA GLN A 147 -20.86 8.59 -7.38
C GLN A 147 -19.61 8.33 -8.22
N PHE A 148 -18.56 9.09 -7.92
CA PHE A 148 -17.29 8.99 -8.61
C PHE A 148 -16.50 7.78 -8.13
N LEU A 149 -16.13 6.89 -9.05
CA LEU A 149 -15.26 5.75 -8.81
C LEU A 149 -13.87 6.00 -9.38
N LEU A 150 -12.85 5.84 -8.55
CA LEU A 150 -11.47 5.69 -8.98
C LEU A 150 -11.07 4.21 -8.82
N ASN A 151 -10.84 3.54 -9.93
CA ASN A 151 -10.39 2.15 -9.98
C ASN A 151 -8.86 2.14 -10.13
N LYS A 152 -8.15 1.96 -9.01
CA LYS A 152 -6.69 1.82 -8.99
C LYS A 152 -6.33 0.35 -9.15
N VAL A 153 -5.67 0.00 -10.26
CA VAL A 153 -5.15 -1.35 -10.43
C VAL A 153 -3.90 -1.51 -9.54
N ASN A 154 -3.80 -2.64 -8.83
CA ASN A 154 -2.61 -2.92 -8.06
C ASN A 154 -1.46 -3.23 -9.02
N SER A 155 -0.31 -2.64 -8.78
CA SER A 155 0.88 -2.79 -9.61
C SER A 155 2.12 -2.77 -8.74
N VAL A 156 3.20 -3.37 -9.25
CA VAL A 156 4.50 -3.15 -8.62
C VAL A 156 4.85 -1.66 -8.66
N MET A 157 5.75 -1.23 -7.79
CA MET A 157 6.15 0.17 -7.66
C MET A 157 5.00 1.16 -7.34
N SER A 158 3.79 0.69 -7.04
CA SER A 158 2.72 1.56 -6.49
C SER A 158 2.93 1.86 -5.01
N TRP A 159 3.74 1.08 -4.30
CA TRP A 159 4.04 1.23 -2.88
C TRP A 159 5.54 1.10 -2.60
N THR A 160 6.05 1.87 -1.64
CA THR A 160 7.38 1.65 -1.05
C THR A 160 7.29 1.06 0.34
N TYR A 161 8.29 0.26 0.70
CA TYR A 161 8.44 -0.31 2.02
C TYR A 161 9.75 0.13 2.66
N LEU A 162 9.78 0.28 3.99
CA LEU A 162 11.03 0.51 4.71
C LEU A 162 11.96 -0.68 4.54
N ASP A 163 13.25 -0.44 4.27
CA ASP A 163 14.30 -1.45 4.20
C ASP A 163 14.61 -2.01 5.60
N SER A 164 13.70 -2.82 6.11
CA SER A 164 13.73 -3.48 7.40
C SER A 164 13.14 -4.89 7.28
N SER A 165 13.43 -5.77 8.24
CA SER A 165 12.86 -7.12 8.24
C SER A 165 11.33 -7.10 8.26
N PHE A 166 10.73 -6.14 8.95
CA PHE A 166 9.27 -6.01 9.00
C PHE A 166 8.70 -5.46 7.68
N GLY A 167 9.34 -4.45 7.07
CA GLY A 167 8.94 -3.94 5.75
C GLY A 167 8.98 -5.01 4.65
N LYS A 168 10.07 -5.79 4.63
CA LYS A 168 10.23 -6.91 3.70
C LYS A 168 9.19 -8.01 3.92
N PHE A 169 8.83 -8.28 5.17
CA PHE A 169 7.79 -9.24 5.52
C PHE A 169 6.41 -8.76 5.05
N ILE A 170 6.06 -7.48 5.29
CA ILE A 170 4.77 -6.92 4.88
C ILE A 170 4.60 -6.97 3.37
N ALA A 171 5.60 -6.53 2.59
CA ALA A 171 5.49 -6.63 1.14
C ALA A 171 5.38 -8.09 0.66
N TRP A 172 6.19 -9.01 1.21
CA TRP A 172 6.05 -10.43 0.87
C TRP A 172 4.64 -10.96 1.17
N PHE A 173 4.00 -10.48 2.23
CA PHE A 173 2.63 -10.83 2.57
C PHE A 173 1.60 -10.21 1.62
N GLN A 174 1.82 -8.97 1.21
CA GLN A 174 0.93 -8.17 0.35
C GLN A 174 1.12 -8.37 -1.14
N GLU A 175 2.09 -9.16 -1.58
CA GLU A 175 2.40 -9.37 -3.00
C GLU A 175 2.22 -10.82 -3.44
N LYS A 176 1.68 -11.66 -2.55
CA LYS A 176 1.19 -12.97 -2.98
C LYS A 176 -0.07 -12.78 -3.82
N ASP A 177 -0.22 -13.64 -4.85
CA ASP A 177 -1.25 -13.61 -5.90
C ASP A 177 -2.66 -13.19 -5.48
N GLU A 178 -3.06 -13.41 -4.22
CA GLU A 178 -4.36 -13.01 -3.66
C GLU A 178 -4.61 -11.49 -3.52
N THR A 179 -3.60 -10.66 -3.77
CA THR A 179 -3.65 -9.19 -3.57
C THR A 179 -3.40 -8.41 -4.85
N ALA A 180 -3.16 -9.09 -5.97
CA ALA A 180 -2.86 -8.52 -7.29
C ALA A 180 -4.10 -7.97 -8.05
N GLY A 181 -5.22 -7.73 -7.36
CA GLY A 181 -6.44 -7.23 -7.96
C GLY A 181 -6.44 -5.71 -8.13
N MET A 182 -7.36 -5.04 -7.45
CA MET A 182 -7.53 -3.59 -7.55
C MET A 182 -8.01 -2.99 -6.24
N GLN A 183 -7.80 -1.69 -6.08
CA GLN A 183 -8.46 -0.87 -5.09
C GLN A 183 -9.49 0.03 -5.76
N VAL A 184 -10.66 0.15 -5.17
CA VAL A 184 -11.74 1.01 -5.66
C VAL A 184 -12.03 2.05 -4.61
N PHE A 185 -11.93 3.31 -5.00
CA PHE A 185 -12.26 4.46 -4.17
C PHE A 185 -13.58 5.02 -4.70
N ARG A 186 -14.64 4.97 -3.89
CA ARG A 186 -15.94 5.57 -4.21
C ARG A 186 -16.10 6.86 -3.45
N PHE A 187 -16.11 7.97 -4.16
CA PHE A 187 -16.31 9.31 -3.63
C PHE A 187 -17.70 9.81 -3.96
N LYS A 188 -18.24 10.66 -3.08
CA LYS A 188 -19.55 11.30 -3.32
C LYS A 188 -19.57 12.18 -4.58
N SER A 189 -18.41 12.69 -5.00
CA SER A 189 -18.26 13.51 -6.19
C SER A 189 -16.80 13.50 -6.67
N ARG A 190 -16.56 14.07 -7.86
CA ARG A 190 -15.22 14.29 -8.42
C ARG A 190 -14.31 15.20 -7.60
N GLN A 191 -14.84 15.94 -6.63
CA GLN A 191 -14.00 16.72 -5.70
C GLN A 191 -13.25 15.82 -4.70
N ALA A 192 -13.61 14.53 -4.62
CA ALA A 192 -12.93 13.52 -3.81
C ALA A 192 -12.80 13.88 -2.32
N LEU A 193 -13.77 14.61 -1.76
CA LEU A 193 -13.70 15.11 -0.39
C LEU A 193 -13.87 14.01 0.67
N ASP A 194 -14.74 13.04 0.40
CA ASP A 194 -15.05 11.95 1.32
C ASP A 194 -15.41 10.72 0.50
N GLY A 195 -14.69 9.64 0.76
CA GLY A 195 -14.81 8.41 0.01
C GLY A 195 -14.56 7.17 0.84
N ARG A 196 -15.02 6.05 0.30
CA ARG A 196 -14.82 4.71 0.85
C ARG A 196 -13.93 3.89 -0.06
N ILE A 197 -13.11 3.04 0.54
CA ILE A 197 -12.13 2.22 -0.16
C ILE A 197 -12.49 0.75 0.02
N TRP A 198 -12.42 -0.01 -1.07
CA TRP A 198 -12.44 -1.46 -1.07
C TRP A 198 -11.22 -1.98 -1.81
N SER A 199 -10.70 -3.13 -1.38
CA SER A 199 -9.73 -3.88 -2.15
C SER A 199 -10.43 -5.11 -2.70
N CYS A 200 -10.28 -5.39 -3.99
CA CYS A 200 -10.80 -6.57 -4.65
C CYS A 200 -9.64 -7.52 -4.95
N LYS A 201 -9.83 -8.83 -4.74
CA LYS A 201 -8.81 -9.83 -5.09
C LYS A 201 -8.68 -9.99 -6.61
N THR A 202 -9.78 -9.81 -7.32
CA THR A 202 -9.87 -9.79 -8.78
C THR A 202 -10.39 -8.42 -9.27
N PHE A 203 -10.69 -8.30 -10.56
CA PHE A 203 -11.35 -7.13 -11.14
C PHE A 203 -12.88 -7.16 -10.97
N ASN A 204 -13.43 -8.11 -10.20
CA ASN A 204 -14.84 -8.16 -9.88
C ASN A 204 -15.12 -7.39 -8.57
N TYR A 205 -16.04 -6.42 -8.62
CA TYR A 205 -16.38 -5.58 -7.46
C TYR A 205 -16.98 -6.36 -6.28
N LYS A 206 -17.53 -7.55 -6.53
CA LYS A 206 -18.08 -8.43 -5.48
C LYS A 206 -17.00 -9.24 -4.76
N ASP A 207 -15.83 -9.40 -5.36
CA ASP A 207 -14.73 -10.22 -4.83
C ASP A 207 -13.83 -9.39 -3.90
N ILE A 208 -14.45 -8.83 -2.87
CA ILE A 208 -13.79 -7.95 -1.92
C ILE A 208 -12.86 -8.79 -1.05
N ASN A 209 -11.64 -8.30 -0.88
CA ASN A 209 -10.69 -8.84 0.05
C ASN A 209 -11.29 -8.83 1.46
N TRP A 210 -11.29 -10.00 2.11
CA TRP A 210 -11.84 -10.22 3.45
C TRP A 210 -11.35 -9.18 4.48
N LEU A 211 -10.11 -8.70 4.35
CA LEU A 211 -9.53 -7.68 5.22
C LEU A 211 -10.28 -6.36 5.07
N THR A 212 -10.59 -5.97 3.84
CA THR A 212 -11.42 -4.79 3.57
C THR A 212 -12.89 -4.98 3.90
N SER A 213 -13.36 -6.22 3.94
CA SER A 213 -14.69 -6.56 4.45
C SER A 213 -14.77 -6.47 5.98
N LEU A 214 -13.72 -6.83 6.72
CA LEU A 214 -13.70 -6.73 8.19
C LEU A 214 -13.70 -5.28 8.72
N GLY A 215 -13.15 -4.36 7.93
CA GLY A 215 -13.03 -2.95 8.30
C GLY A 215 -13.95 -2.02 7.51
N GLU A 216 -13.98 -0.76 7.93
CA GLU A 216 -14.35 0.37 7.10
C GLU A 216 -13.08 1.18 6.80
N TRP A 217 -12.83 1.35 5.51
CA TRP A 217 -11.67 2.06 5.00
C TRP A 217 -12.16 3.33 4.32
N THR A 218 -11.71 4.48 4.79
CA THR A 218 -12.17 5.79 4.31
C THR A 218 -11.01 6.63 3.82
N MET A 219 -11.35 7.64 3.04
CA MET A 219 -10.45 8.70 2.62
C MET A 219 -11.18 10.03 2.70
N GLU A 220 -10.73 10.90 3.59
CA GLU A 220 -11.36 12.19 3.87
C GLU A 220 -10.35 13.32 3.64
N ARG A 221 -10.69 14.30 2.80
CA ARG A 221 -9.83 15.46 2.55
C ARG A 221 -9.74 16.30 3.81
N LEU A 222 -8.52 16.49 4.30
CA LEU A 222 -8.25 17.35 5.45
C LEU A 222 -8.17 18.81 5.03
N PRO A 223 -8.65 19.75 5.86
CA PRO A 223 -8.46 21.18 5.63
C PRO A 223 -6.98 21.55 5.83
N GLY A 224 -6.52 22.56 5.09
CA GLY A 224 -5.17 23.11 5.21
C GLY A 224 -4.45 23.22 3.87
N PRO A 225 -3.21 23.73 3.87
CA PRO A 225 -2.41 23.86 2.66
C PRO A 225 -2.05 22.49 2.07
N GLY A 226 -2.02 22.42 0.74
CA GLY A 226 -1.64 21.23 -0.01
C GLY A 226 -2.78 20.20 -0.16
N VAL A 227 -2.37 18.95 -0.41
CA VAL A 227 -3.27 17.83 -0.69
C VAL A 227 -3.05 16.76 0.38
N ASN A 228 -3.96 16.72 1.36
CA ASN A 228 -3.86 15.83 2.50
C ASN A 228 -5.17 15.07 2.69
N PHE A 229 -5.12 13.76 2.85
CA PHE A 229 -6.29 12.95 3.16
C PHE A 229 -6.07 12.16 4.44
N LYS A 230 -7.05 12.13 5.34
CA LYS A 230 -7.10 11.12 6.39
C LYS A 230 -7.50 9.80 5.76
N ARG A 231 -6.59 8.83 5.80
CA ARG A 231 -6.90 7.43 5.49
C ARG A 231 -7.38 6.77 6.78
N GLY A 232 -8.70 6.63 6.91
CA GLY A 232 -9.32 6.02 8.08
C GLY A 232 -9.35 4.48 7.99
N CYS A 233 -8.95 3.83 9.08
CA CYS A 233 -8.78 2.38 9.19
C CYS A 233 -9.57 1.88 10.41
N TYR A 234 -10.86 1.61 10.22
CA TYR A 234 -11.81 1.30 11.29
C TYR A 234 -12.16 -0.18 11.31
N TRP A 235 -11.62 -0.93 12.26
CA TRP A 235 -11.82 -2.36 12.33
C TRP A 235 -13.15 -2.72 12.98
N PHE A 236 -13.77 -3.82 12.54
CA PHE A 236 -15.03 -4.31 13.11
C PHE A 236 -16.14 -3.26 13.12
N ASN A 237 -16.17 -2.38 12.12
CA ASN A 237 -17.05 -1.21 12.09
C ASN A 237 -18.55 -1.55 12.25
N ARG A 238 -18.98 -2.73 11.78
CA ARG A 238 -20.38 -3.17 11.99
C ARG A 238 -20.73 -3.43 13.45
N ALA A 239 -19.78 -3.88 14.27
CA ALA A 239 -19.99 -4.17 15.69
C ALA A 239 -19.68 -2.95 16.58
N CYS A 240 -18.61 -2.22 16.26
CA CYS A 240 -18.06 -1.18 17.14
C CYS A 240 -18.24 0.25 16.60
N GLY A 241 -18.80 0.42 15.40
CA GLY A 241 -18.68 1.67 14.65
C GLY A 241 -17.22 2.04 14.40
N ARG A 242 -16.95 3.33 14.20
CA ARG A 242 -15.59 3.86 13.97
C ARG A 242 -14.73 3.96 15.25
N ARG A 243 -15.05 3.21 16.31
CA ARG A 243 -14.34 3.28 17.61
C ARG A 243 -13.03 2.49 17.64
N ALA A 244 -12.94 1.40 16.88
CA ALA A 244 -11.72 0.59 16.78
C ALA A 244 -10.84 1.11 15.62
N GLU A 245 -10.38 2.35 15.76
CA GLU A 245 -9.48 2.99 14.80
C GLU A 245 -8.04 2.51 15.05
N PHE A 246 -7.50 1.71 14.12
CA PHE A 246 -6.12 1.22 14.20
C PHE A 246 -5.45 1.23 12.83
N GLY A 247 -4.28 1.86 12.76
CA GLY A 247 -3.52 2.00 11.52
C GLY A 247 -4.03 3.11 10.59
N SER A 248 -4.86 4.03 11.07
CA SER A 248 -5.17 5.26 10.33
C SER A 248 -3.91 6.12 10.18
N TYR A 249 -3.80 6.81 9.06
CA TYR A 249 -2.68 7.70 8.74
C TYR A 249 -3.13 8.86 7.85
N THR A 250 -2.24 9.82 7.62
CA THR A 250 -2.48 10.92 6.69
C THR A 250 -1.74 10.66 5.38
N LEU A 251 -2.46 10.60 4.27
CA LEU A 251 -1.91 10.63 2.92
C LEU A 251 -1.59 12.07 2.55
N ARG A 252 -0.30 12.43 2.50
CA ARG A 252 0.17 13.76 2.13
C ARG A 252 0.81 13.70 0.75
N LYS A 253 0.32 14.46 -0.23
CA LYS A 253 0.97 14.54 -1.54
C LYS A 253 2.35 15.17 -1.39
N ILE A 254 3.39 14.47 -1.84
CA ILE A 254 4.78 14.94 -1.80
C ILE A 254 5.36 15.17 -3.20
N MET A 255 4.73 14.62 -4.25
CA MET A 255 5.17 14.79 -5.63
C MET A 255 3.97 14.94 -6.56
N HIS A 256 4.02 15.91 -7.47
CA HIS A 256 3.10 16.03 -8.60
C HIS A 256 3.42 14.98 -9.69
N THR A 257 2.52 14.79 -10.64
CA THR A 257 2.69 13.83 -11.75
C THR A 257 3.82 14.18 -12.70
N ASP A 258 4.20 15.46 -12.78
CA ASP A 258 5.35 15.95 -13.53
C ASP A 258 6.69 15.74 -12.81
N GLY A 259 6.68 15.18 -11.59
CA GLY A 259 7.88 14.96 -10.78
C GLY A 259 8.36 16.20 -10.01
N ALA A 260 7.55 17.26 -9.95
CA ALA A 260 7.81 18.43 -9.11
C ALA A 260 7.45 18.14 -7.64
N PRO A 261 8.31 18.48 -6.66
CA PRO A 261 8.05 18.25 -5.24
C PRO A 261 6.96 19.19 -4.71
N VAL A 262 6.11 18.67 -3.83
CA VAL A 262 5.06 19.44 -3.14
C VAL A 262 5.59 19.90 -1.78
N GLN A 263 5.85 21.19 -1.65
CA GLN A 263 6.34 21.76 -0.38
C GLN A 263 5.20 22.27 0.52
N PRO A 264 5.35 22.17 1.87
CA PRO A 264 6.51 21.67 2.62
C PRO A 264 6.51 20.15 2.87
N ALA A 265 5.55 19.42 2.28
CA ALA A 265 5.35 18.00 2.58
C ALA A 265 6.53 17.12 2.12
N TYR A 266 7.14 17.45 0.99
CA TYR A 266 8.33 16.76 0.49
C TYR A 266 9.51 16.91 1.46
N ASP A 267 9.82 18.13 1.90
CA ASP A 267 10.92 18.38 2.85
C ASP A 267 10.69 17.64 4.18
N ALA A 268 9.46 17.65 4.69
CA ALA A 268 9.10 16.93 5.90
C ALA A 268 9.31 15.41 5.75
N PHE A 269 9.01 14.85 4.58
CA PHE A 269 9.26 13.43 4.32
C PHE A 269 10.75 13.10 4.22
N VAL A 270 11.56 13.97 3.58
CA VAL A 270 13.02 13.81 3.53
C VAL A 270 13.63 13.86 4.93
N GLU A 271 13.18 14.78 5.78
CA GLU A 271 13.60 14.87 7.18
C GLU A 271 13.21 13.62 7.97
N TYR A 272 11.96 13.16 7.84
CA TYR A 272 11.49 11.90 8.42
C TYR A 272 12.39 10.73 8.03
N MET A 273 12.65 10.54 6.73
CA MET A 273 13.49 9.45 6.24
C MET A 273 14.92 9.54 6.78
N SER A 274 15.46 10.77 6.90
CA SER A 274 16.78 11.01 7.51
C SER A 274 16.83 10.56 8.96
N GLY A 275 15.75 10.77 9.72
CA GLY A 275 15.64 10.35 11.12
C GLY A 275 15.48 8.83 11.29
N THR A 276 14.86 8.13 10.34
CA THR A 276 14.65 6.67 10.45
C THR A 276 15.92 5.85 10.29
N ASN A 277 16.96 6.39 9.63
CA ASN A 277 18.17 5.67 9.19
C ASN A 277 17.87 4.39 8.38
N ARG A 278 16.70 4.32 7.73
CA ARG A 278 16.28 3.19 6.91
C ARG A 278 16.12 3.66 5.47
N GLY A 279 16.53 2.82 4.51
CA GLY A 279 16.27 3.07 3.09
C GLY A 279 14.79 2.83 2.73
N LEU A 280 14.40 3.27 1.53
CA LEU A 280 13.14 2.91 0.89
C LEU A 280 13.39 1.88 -0.21
N SER A 281 12.51 0.90 -0.28
CA SER A 281 12.55 -0.14 -1.31
C SER A 281 11.24 -0.23 -2.08
N LEU A 282 11.35 -0.36 -3.40
CA LEU A 282 10.25 -0.69 -4.30
C LEU A 282 10.34 -2.15 -4.73
N LEU A 283 9.19 -2.77 -4.96
CA LEU A 283 9.14 -4.07 -5.62
C LEU A 283 9.35 -3.91 -7.12
N MET A 284 9.90 -4.95 -7.74
CA MET A 284 10.24 -4.94 -9.16
C MET A 284 9.62 -6.15 -9.85
N GLU A 285 9.18 -5.97 -11.11
CA GLU A 285 8.80 -7.11 -11.94
C GLU A 285 10.00 -8.00 -12.25
N ALA A 286 9.77 -9.32 -12.34
CA ALA A 286 10.83 -10.29 -12.59
C ALA A 286 11.62 -9.99 -13.87
N ASP A 287 10.95 -9.49 -14.92
CA ASP A 287 11.55 -9.23 -16.22
C ASP A 287 12.39 -7.95 -16.26
N GLN A 288 11.95 -6.89 -15.56
CA GLN A 288 12.73 -5.65 -15.40
C GLN A 288 14.03 -5.89 -14.64
N ALA A 289 14.02 -6.83 -13.70
CA ALA A 289 15.21 -7.23 -12.97
C ALA A 289 16.32 -7.81 -13.87
N SER A 290 15.91 -8.48 -14.95
CA SER A 290 16.84 -9.07 -15.92
C SER A 290 17.48 -7.98 -16.78
N ALA A 291 16.71 -6.97 -17.18
CA ALA A 291 17.21 -5.81 -17.92
C ALA A 291 18.24 -4.98 -17.11
N LEU A 292 18.00 -4.80 -15.81
CA LEU A 292 18.94 -4.12 -14.91
C LEU A 292 20.28 -4.84 -14.76
N ARG A 293 20.29 -6.17 -14.72
CA ARG A 293 21.54 -6.95 -14.68
C ARG A 293 22.35 -6.76 -15.96
N GLY A 294 21.70 -6.71 -17.12
CA GLY A 294 22.36 -6.44 -18.39
C GLY A 294 22.99 -5.03 -18.41
N ALA A 295 22.23 -4.01 -17.99
CA ALA A 295 22.73 -2.64 -17.93
C ALA A 295 23.93 -2.46 -16.98
N ALA A 296 23.92 -3.13 -15.82
CA ALA A 296 25.04 -3.10 -14.88
C ALA A 296 26.31 -3.78 -15.43
N ASN A 297 26.15 -4.74 -16.34
CA ASN A 297 27.25 -5.44 -16.99
C ASN A 297 27.71 -4.77 -18.30
N GLY A 298 27.09 -3.67 -18.72
CA GLY A 298 27.34 -3.02 -20.01
C GLY A 298 26.79 -3.78 -21.22
N ASP A 299 25.90 -4.75 -20.98
CA ASP A 299 25.22 -5.47 -22.06
C ASP A 299 24.19 -4.55 -22.72
N PRO A 300 24.11 -4.51 -24.06
CA PRO A 300 23.07 -3.75 -24.75
C PRO A 300 21.68 -4.27 -24.33
N PRO A 301 20.67 -3.40 -24.20
CA PRO A 301 19.34 -3.81 -23.79
C PRO A 301 18.80 -4.87 -24.76
N SER A 302 18.59 -6.08 -24.24
CA SER A 302 17.88 -7.15 -24.95
C SER A 302 16.54 -6.59 -25.39
N ALA A 303 16.23 -6.66 -26.68
CA ALA A 303 14.92 -6.28 -27.20
C ALA A 303 13.85 -6.96 -26.34
N ALA A 304 12.92 -6.17 -25.79
CA ALA A 304 11.86 -6.70 -24.96
C ALA A 304 11.10 -7.77 -25.76
N PRO A 305 10.78 -8.94 -25.16
CA PRO A 305 9.98 -9.93 -25.84
C PRO A 305 8.66 -9.28 -26.22
N ALA A 306 8.33 -9.30 -27.52
CA ALA A 306 7.03 -8.85 -28.00
C ALA A 306 5.97 -9.63 -27.22
N GLY A 307 5.24 -8.93 -26.35
CA GLY A 307 4.27 -9.54 -25.44
C GLY A 307 3.32 -10.45 -26.21
N GLY A 308 3.41 -11.75 -25.96
CA GLY A 308 2.45 -12.72 -26.47
C GLY A 308 1.11 -12.42 -25.83
N GLN A 309 0.15 -12.00 -26.64
CA GLN A 309 -1.25 -11.95 -26.25
C GLN A 309 -1.68 -13.37 -25.90
N GLY A 310 -1.89 -13.63 -24.61
CA GLY A 310 -2.62 -14.81 -24.15
C GLY A 310 -4.11 -14.55 -24.33
N GLU A 311 -4.75 -15.35 -25.18
CA GLU A 311 -6.21 -15.55 -25.22
C GLU A 311 -6.74 -16.19 -23.94
#